data_AF-A0A352MEN3-F1
#
_entry.id   AF-A0A352MEN3-F1
#
_cell.length_a   1.000
_cell.length_b   1.000
_cell.length_c   1.000
_cell.angle_alpha   90.00
_cell.angle_beta   90.00
_cell.angle_gamma   90.00
#
_symmetry.space_group_name_H-M   'P 1'
#
loop_
_entity.id
_entity.type
_entity.pdbx_description
1 polymer ?
#
loop_
_entity_poly.entity_id
_entity_poly.type
_entity_poly.pdbx_seq_one_letter_code
_entity_poly.pdbx_strand_id
1 'polypeptide(L)'
;MDMKDFCFKKIVIFIFILFCTFSFCEAQRYKRSIRNPEREVFKKSLNNKTVKYRESPSIVRAKKKQAANEKKLDKEYEAYVKESRKRSVEIQSPEVKARMLENRKEADLKYKEKKKNRTERSKKVARKYK
;
A
#
# COMPACT_ATOMS: atom_id res chain seq x y z
N MET A 1 13.27 -49.05 46.30
CA MET A 1 12.29 -48.28 45.53
C MET A 1 12.44 -48.68 44.07
N ASP A 2 11.41 -49.29 43.51
CA ASP A 2 11.49 -49.95 42.22
C ASP A 2 11.72 -48.94 41.08
N MET A 3 12.56 -49.31 40.10
CA MET A 3 12.81 -48.49 38.91
C MET A 3 11.53 -48.07 38.18
N LYS A 4 10.45 -48.86 38.33
CA LYS A 4 9.13 -48.58 37.77
C LYS A 4 8.48 -47.33 38.38
N ASP A 5 8.66 -47.10 39.68
CA ASP A 5 8.10 -45.93 40.37
C ASP A 5 8.80 -44.64 39.95
N PHE A 6 10.11 -44.71 39.72
CA PHE A 6 10.88 -43.57 39.22
C PHE A 6 10.49 -43.20 37.78
N CYS A 7 10.24 -44.22 36.95
CA CYS A 7 9.77 -44.01 35.58
C CYS A 7 8.35 -43.44 35.56
N PHE A 8 7.46 -43.96 36.42
CA PHE A 8 6.08 -43.47 36.54
C PHE A 8 6.03 -42.02 37.01
N LYS A 9 6.81 -41.65 38.04
CA LYS A 9 6.91 -40.26 38.51
C LYS A 9 7.38 -39.30 37.41
N LYS A 10 8.36 -39.71 36.59
CA LYS A 10 8.83 -38.91 35.45
C LYS A 10 7.75 -38.72 34.39
N ILE A 11 6.97 -39.77 34.09
CA ILE A 11 5.86 -39.69 33.13
C ILE A 11 4.79 -38.71 33.63
N VAL A 12 4.42 -38.79 34.91
CA VAL A 12 3.42 -37.88 35.51
C VAL A 12 3.90 -36.43 35.46
N ILE A 13 5.17 -36.16 35.80
CA ILE A 13 5.76 -34.81 35.72
C ILE A 13 5.75 -34.31 34.27
N PHE A 14 6.09 -35.17 33.30
CA PHE A 14 6.11 -34.80 31.89
C PHE A 14 4.71 -34.44 31.36
N ILE A 15 3.69 -35.22 31.75
CA ILE A 15 2.28 -34.94 31.41
C ILE A 15 1.83 -33.62 32.03
N PHE A 16 2.21 -33.36 33.28
CA PHE A 16 1.88 -32.11 33.96
C PHE A 16 2.51 -30.89 33.26
N ILE A 17 3.78 -30.98 32.88
CA ILE A 17 4.47 -29.92 32.11
C ILE A 17 3.78 -29.71 30.76
N LEU A 18 3.44 -30.78 30.05
CA LEU A 18 2.69 -30.70 28.79
C LEU A 18 1.35 -29.97 28.97
N PHE A 19 0.59 -30.32 30.01
CA PHE A 19 -0.68 -29.68 30.31
C PHE A 19 -0.51 -28.18 30.60
N CYS A 20 0.46 -27.80 31.42
CA CYS A 20 0.78 -26.40 31.71
C CYS A 20 1.16 -25.62 30.43
N THR A 21 2.01 -26.19 29.56
CA THR A 21 2.40 -25.54 28.30
C THR A 21 1.23 -25.38 27.33
N PHE A 22 0.31 -26.35 27.29
CA PHE A 22 -0.90 -26.28 26.45
C PHE A 22 -1.83 -25.14 26.90
N SER A 23 -2.10 -25.03 28.21
CA SER A 23 -2.92 -23.94 28.77
C SER A 23 -2.32 -22.55 28.54
N PHE A 24 -0.99 -22.40 28.65
CA PHE A 24 -0.31 -21.13 28.35
C PHE A 24 -0.36 -20.77 26.86
N CYS A 25 -0.26 -21.76 25.97
CA CYS A 25 -0.31 -21.56 24.53
C CYS A 25 -1.72 -21.14 24.06
N GLU A 26 -2.78 -21.69 24.67
CA GLU A 26 -4.15 -21.21 24.44
C GLU A 26 -4.37 -19.80 24.98
N ALA A 27 -3.86 -19.47 26.17
CA ALA A 27 -3.95 -18.12 26.72
C ALA A 27 -3.26 -17.05 25.84
N GLN A 28 -2.18 -17.41 25.14
CA GLN A 28 -1.53 -16.52 24.17
C GLN A 28 -2.27 -16.40 22.83
N ARG A 29 -3.11 -17.37 22.43
CA ARG A 29 -3.94 -17.27 21.21
C ARG A 29 -4.96 -16.13 21.29
N TYR A 30 -5.41 -15.75 22.49
CA TYR A 30 -6.37 -14.66 22.69
C TYR A 30 -5.84 -13.24 22.36
N LYS A 31 -4.53 -13.06 22.13
CA LYS A 31 -3.96 -11.73 21.78
C LYS A 31 -4.11 -11.35 20.32
N ARG A 32 -4.42 -12.29 19.42
CA ARG A 32 -4.60 -12.00 17.99
C ARG A 32 -6.08 -11.78 17.67
N SER A 33 -6.57 -10.58 18.01
CA SER A 33 -7.86 -10.02 17.59
C SER A 33 -9.10 -10.68 18.23
N ILE A 34 -9.39 -10.33 19.48
CA ILE A 34 -10.81 -10.19 19.88
C ILE A 34 -11.30 -8.93 19.17
N ARG A 35 -12.04 -9.12 18.07
CA ARG A 35 -12.62 -8.03 17.30
C ARG A 35 -13.71 -7.37 18.15
N ASN A 36 -13.33 -6.37 18.95
CA ASN A 36 -14.17 -5.56 19.82
C ASN A 36 -15.03 -6.37 20.83
N PRO A 37 -14.49 -6.79 21.98
CA PRO A 37 -15.28 -7.44 23.05
C PRO A 37 -16.46 -6.59 23.51
N GLU A 38 -16.37 -5.27 23.32
CA GLU A 38 -17.45 -4.32 23.54
C GLU A 38 -18.73 -4.65 22.76
N ARG A 39 -18.63 -5.25 21.56
CA ARG A 39 -19.80 -5.60 20.75
C ARG A 39 -20.61 -6.75 21.35
N GLU A 40 -19.98 -7.70 22.02
CA GLU A 40 -20.67 -8.82 22.65
C GLU A 40 -21.44 -8.36 23.89
N VAL A 41 -20.83 -7.50 24.70
CA VAL A 41 -21.44 -7.00 25.95
C VAL A 41 -22.48 -5.91 25.68
N PHE A 42 -22.18 -4.97 24.77
CA PHE A 42 -23.02 -3.77 24.57
C PHE A 42 -23.87 -3.80 23.28
N LYS A 43 -23.81 -4.89 22.50
CA LYS A 43 -24.45 -5.05 21.16
C LYS A 43 -24.09 -3.97 20.12
N LYS A 44 -23.29 -2.97 20.50
CA LYS A 44 -22.82 -1.83 19.69
C LYS A 44 -21.38 -1.52 20.06
N SER A 45 -20.58 -1.16 19.07
CA SER A 45 -19.24 -0.59 19.30
C SER A 45 -19.42 0.80 19.92
N LEU A 46 -18.91 1.01 21.14
CA LEU A 46 -18.97 2.31 21.83
C LEU A 46 -18.08 3.35 21.13
N ASN A 47 -17.17 2.91 20.27
CA ASN A 47 -16.18 3.74 19.57
C ASN A 47 -16.61 4.22 18.16
N ASN A 48 -17.93 4.38 17.92
CA ASN A 48 -18.44 4.75 16.59
C ASN A 48 -18.52 6.27 16.33
N LYS A 49 -18.18 7.12 17.31
CA LYS A 49 -18.18 8.58 17.10
C LYS A 49 -16.81 9.02 16.57
N THR A 50 -16.61 8.89 15.26
CA THR A 50 -15.61 9.71 14.59
C THR A 50 -16.10 11.16 14.61
N VAL A 51 -15.50 11.98 15.48
CA VAL A 51 -15.77 13.42 15.50
C VAL A 51 -15.34 13.96 14.13
N LYS A 52 -16.31 14.42 13.33
CA LYS A 52 -16.03 15.06 12.05
C LYS A 52 -15.33 16.39 12.33
N TYR A 53 -14.01 16.39 12.37
CA TYR A 53 -13.24 17.62 12.50
C TYR A 53 -13.42 18.43 11.21
N ARG A 54 -14.07 19.59 11.33
CA ARG A 54 -14.17 20.55 10.24
C ARG A 54 -13.00 21.51 10.37
N GLU A 55 -12.13 21.51 9.37
CA GLU A 55 -11.04 22.48 9.29
C GLU A 55 -11.60 23.91 9.30
N SER A 56 -10.87 24.83 9.91
CA SER A 56 -11.29 26.23 9.93
C SER A 56 -11.36 26.81 8.50
N PRO A 57 -12.29 27.74 8.22
CA PRO A 57 -12.44 28.31 6.88
C PRO A 57 -11.17 28.98 6.34
N SER A 58 -10.32 29.52 7.21
CA SER A 58 -9.03 30.12 6.83
C SER A 58 -8.06 29.07 6.27
N ILE A 59 -7.92 27.92 6.94
CA ILE A 59 -7.05 26.82 6.50
C ILE A 59 -7.53 26.28 5.16
N VAL A 60 -8.84 26.07 4.99
CA VAL A 60 -9.43 25.60 3.73
C VAL A 60 -9.14 26.59 2.59
N ARG A 61 -9.29 27.90 2.84
CA ARG A 61 -8.97 28.94 1.85
C ARG A 61 -7.49 28.96 1.50
N ALA A 62 -6.61 28.81 2.49
CA ALA A 62 -5.17 28.75 2.27
C ALA A 62 -4.77 27.54 1.41
N LYS A 63 -5.27 26.34 1.75
CA LYS A 63 -5.06 25.13 0.94
C LYS A 63 -5.56 25.29 -0.50
N LYS A 64 -6.74 25.91 -0.68
CA LYS A 64 -7.28 26.17 -2.01
C LYS A 64 -6.40 27.12 -2.83
N LYS A 65 -5.86 28.17 -2.20
CA LYS A 65 -4.90 29.09 -2.84
C LYS A 65 -3.60 28.37 -3.22
N GLN A 66 -3.07 27.55 -2.31
CA GLN A 66 -1.88 26.75 -2.59
C GLN A 66 -2.10 25.81 -3.78
N ALA A 67 -3.18 25.03 -3.77
CA ALA A 67 -3.51 24.13 -4.88
C ALA A 67 -3.75 24.88 -6.20
N ALA A 68 -4.29 26.10 -6.16
CA ALA A 68 -4.44 26.91 -7.36
C ALA A 68 -3.09 27.40 -7.90
N ASN A 69 -2.16 27.77 -7.02
CA ASN A 69 -0.81 28.18 -7.40
C ASN A 69 0.01 27.01 -7.93
N GLU A 70 -0.03 25.86 -7.27
CA GLU A 70 0.62 24.62 -7.75
C GLU A 70 0.11 24.26 -9.15
N LYS A 71 -1.21 24.30 -9.39
CA LYS A 71 -1.78 24.08 -10.73
C LYS A 71 -1.31 25.09 -11.79
N LYS A 72 -1.02 26.33 -11.40
CA LYS A 72 -0.46 27.32 -12.34
C LYS A 72 0.99 27.00 -12.66
N LEU A 73 1.79 26.74 -11.63
CA LEU A 73 3.19 26.34 -11.77
C LEU A 73 3.34 25.08 -12.62
N ASP A 74 2.49 24.07 -12.41
CA ASP A 74 2.49 22.84 -13.21
C ASP A 74 2.23 23.14 -14.69
N LYS A 75 1.26 24.03 -14.99
CA LYS A 75 0.95 24.43 -16.37
C LYS A 75 2.10 25.20 -17.03
N GLU A 76 2.70 26.14 -16.30
CA GLU A 76 3.84 26.92 -16.78
C GLU A 76 5.04 26.01 -17.04
N TYR A 77 5.30 25.07 -16.13
CA TYR A 77 6.36 24.08 -16.31
C TYR A 77 6.09 23.16 -17.51
N GLU A 78 4.86 22.67 -17.67
CA GLU A 78 4.48 21.87 -18.84
C GLU A 78 4.67 22.64 -20.16
N ALA A 79 4.30 23.91 -20.19
CA ALA A 79 4.51 24.78 -21.34
C ALA A 79 6.00 24.96 -21.64
N TYR A 80 6.79 25.29 -20.62
CA TYR A 80 8.25 25.43 -20.73
C TYR A 80 8.91 24.15 -21.27
N VAL A 81 8.55 22.99 -20.74
CA VAL A 81 9.08 21.70 -21.19
C VAL A 81 8.70 21.42 -22.65
N LYS A 82 7.47 21.76 -23.08
CA LYS A 82 7.06 21.61 -24.48
C LYS A 82 7.86 22.51 -25.41
N GLU A 83 8.05 23.77 -25.04
CA GLU A 83 8.85 24.72 -25.83
C GLU A 83 10.32 24.29 -25.91
N SER A 84 10.91 23.90 -24.77
CA SER A 84 12.29 23.42 -24.70
C SER A 84 12.50 22.20 -25.61
N ARG A 85 11.58 21.24 -25.59
CA ARG A 85 11.62 20.07 -26.49
C ARG A 85 11.49 20.45 -27.96
N LYS A 86 10.59 21.39 -28.28
CA LYS A 86 10.41 21.88 -29.66
C LYS A 86 11.69 22.55 -30.16
N ARG A 87 12.24 23.48 -29.37
CA ARG A 87 13.50 24.18 -29.67
C ARG A 87 14.67 23.20 -29.84
N SER A 88 14.76 22.18 -28.99
CA SER A 88 15.79 21.14 -29.10
C SER A 88 15.75 20.37 -30.42
N VAL A 89 14.56 20.20 -31.04
CA VAL A 89 14.44 19.60 -32.37
C VAL A 89 14.79 20.63 -33.44
N GLU A 90 14.30 21.85 -33.32
CA GLU A 90 14.49 22.92 -34.31
C GLU A 90 15.95 23.30 -34.54
N ILE A 91 16.78 23.29 -33.48
CA ILE A 91 18.21 23.63 -33.54
C ILE A 91 19.02 22.61 -34.36
N GLN A 92 18.53 21.38 -34.54
CA GLN A 92 19.30 20.29 -35.15
C GLN A 92 19.41 20.39 -36.68
N SER A 93 20.29 19.59 -37.27
CA SER A 93 20.34 19.40 -38.73
C SER A 93 19.11 18.62 -39.24
N PRO A 94 18.69 18.77 -40.51
CA PRO A 94 17.47 18.15 -41.04
C PRO A 94 17.46 16.62 -40.92
N GLU A 95 18.59 15.96 -41.15
CA GLU A 95 18.73 14.50 -40.99
C GLU A 95 18.54 14.05 -39.52
N VAL A 96 19.08 14.82 -38.57
CA VAL A 96 18.91 14.54 -37.15
C VAL A 96 17.46 14.77 -36.73
N LYS A 97 16.79 15.81 -37.25
CA LYS A 97 15.34 16.03 -37.02
C LYS A 97 14.51 14.83 -37.42
N ALA A 98 14.75 14.27 -38.60
CA ALA A 98 14.04 13.08 -39.09
C ALA A 98 14.22 11.89 -38.13
N ARG A 99 15.47 11.57 -37.76
CA ARG A 99 15.77 10.50 -36.79
C ARG A 99 15.14 10.74 -35.42
N MET A 100 15.15 11.96 -34.92
CA MET A 100 14.51 12.29 -33.63
C MET A 100 13.00 12.08 -33.67
N LEU A 101 12.33 12.42 -34.78
CA LEU A 101 10.90 12.20 -34.95
C LEU A 101 10.55 10.72 -35.04
N GLU A 102 11.36 9.93 -35.74
CA GLU A 102 11.21 8.47 -35.82
C GLU A 102 11.42 7.82 -34.45
N ASN A 103 12.51 8.14 -33.76
CA ASN A 103 12.79 7.65 -32.40
C ASN A 103 11.66 7.98 -31.43
N ARG A 104 11.07 9.18 -31.55
CA ARG A 104 9.93 9.58 -30.71
C ARG A 104 8.70 8.72 -30.99
N LYS A 105 8.39 8.45 -32.26
CA LYS A 105 7.27 7.56 -32.64
C LYS A 105 7.48 6.15 -32.10
N GLU A 106 8.68 5.60 -32.25
CA GLU A 106 9.01 4.26 -31.76
C GLU A 106 8.91 4.18 -30.23
N ALA A 107 9.44 5.17 -29.52
CA ALA A 107 9.36 5.25 -28.06
C ALA A 107 7.89 5.32 -27.58
N ASP A 108 7.03 6.08 -28.26
CA ASP A 108 5.62 6.20 -27.94
C ASP A 108 4.87 4.86 -28.14
N LEU A 109 5.17 4.12 -29.22
CA LEU A 109 4.62 2.79 -29.46
C LEU A 109 5.06 1.80 -28.38
N LYS A 110 6.36 1.73 -28.09
CA LYS A 110 6.93 0.86 -27.06
C LYS A 110 6.36 1.17 -25.66
N TYR A 111 6.15 2.45 -25.35
CA TYR A 111 5.52 2.85 -24.10
C TYR A 111 4.07 2.36 -24.01
N LYS A 112 3.28 2.52 -25.08
CA LYS A 112 1.89 2.03 -25.14
C LYS A 112 1.82 0.52 -24.94
N GLU A 113 2.68 -0.25 -25.61
CA GLU A 113 2.76 -1.71 -25.44
C GLU A 113 3.15 -2.10 -24.02
N LYS A 114 4.20 -1.47 -23.46
CA LYS A 114 4.62 -1.72 -22.08
C LYS A 114 3.50 -1.42 -21.08
N LYS A 115 2.74 -0.35 -21.30
CA LYS A 115 1.58 0.02 -20.46
C LYS A 115 0.46 -1.02 -20.55
N LYS A 116 0.13 -1.50 -21.76
CA LYS A 116 -0.85 -2.59 -21.97
C LYS A 116 -0.40 -3.86 -21.23
N ASN A 117 0.84 -4.29 -21.45
CA ASN A 117 1.42 -5.48 -20.81
C ASN A 117 1.41 -5.38 -19.29
N ARG A 118 1.77 -4.21 -18.72
CA ARG A 118 1.70 -3.97 -17.27
C ARG A 118 0.27 -4.09 -16.74
N THR A 119 -0.69 -3.53 -17.47
CA THR A 119 -2.11 -3.57 -17.08
C THR A 119 -2.65 -4.99 -17.10
N GLU A 120 -2.34 -5.77 -18.13
CA GLU A 120 -2.74 -7.18 -18.24
C GLU A 120 -2.10 -8.05 -17.16
N ARG A 121 -0.80 -7.89 -16.91
CA ARG A 121 -0.10 -8.58 -15.81
C ARG A 121 -0.74 -8.23 -14.47
N SER A 122 -1.02 -6.95 -14.21
CA SER A 122 -1.70 -6.51 -12.99
C SER A 122 -3.08 -7.14 -12.85
N LYS A 123 -3.85 -7.26 -13.93
CA LYS A 123 -5.17 -7.94 -13.93
C LYS A 123 -5.04 -9.44 -13.65
N LYS A 124 -4.06 -10.13 -14.26
CA LYS A 124 -3.81 -11.56 -14.01
C LYS A 124 -3.41 -11.83 -12.56
N VAL A 125 -2.52 -11.00 -12.00
CA VAL A 125 -2.13 -11.06 -10.59
C VAL A 125 -3.35 -10.81 -9.69
N ALA A 126 -4.11 -9.74 -9.94
CA ALA A 126 -5.30 -9.43 -9.15
C ALA A 126 -6.33 -10.57 -9.17
N ARG A 127 -6.46 -11.34 -10.27
CA ARG A 127 -7.34 -12.53 -10.33
C ARG A 127 -6.78 -13.74 -9.58
N LYS A 128 -5.45 -13.89 -9.47
CA LYS A 128 -4.79 -15.02 -8.78
C LYS A 128 -4.87 -14.88 -7.25
N TYR A 129 -4.87 -13.65 -6.74
CA TYR A 129 -4.85 -13.34 -5.30
C TYR A 129 -6.18 -12.78 -4.78
N LYS A 130 -7.27 -13.03 -5.49
CA LYS A 130 -8.65 -12.71 -5.08
C LYS A 130 -9.37 -14.00 -4.73
#